data_AF-A0A6G2HDI9-F1
#
_entry.id   AF-A0A6G2HDI9-F1
#
_cell.length_a   1.000
_cell.length_b   1.000
_cell.length_c   1.000
_cell.angle_alpha   90.00
_cell.angle_beta   90.00
_cell.angle_gamma   90.00
#
_symmetry.space_group_name_H-M   'P 1'
#
loop_
_entity.id
_entity.type
_entity.pdbx_description
1 polymer ?
#
loop_
_entity_poly.entity_id
_entity_poly.type
_entity_poly.pdbx_seq_one_letter_code
_entity_poly.pdbx_strand_id
1 'polypeptide(L)'
;MSDRFEIDDSVVGGIGSFRLETLPQVETGKLDLVEKAAIERAVADREDLIQTYQVGTLELRSERNALASRLSAVESERDGLRERIAELEVERPSMEPRAVFESLGSAFDRADEELSGSDYRVEDVDFRLKANVIGTQEGVRMHLPSVDERSASANLSEVSFRLRAPRREEERRAEEEYAEIPDVTGAAHGTAARRLAAAGLDVGDVETVAAAGVRPNTVLEQFPEPFTVAPPGAPVDLVLSAEPDDPEPEPGAEPEPDDGEGDTEADDDAEREAEEARQEREAEEEAKREAEEAAKREAEEAAKREAEEEAKREAEEEARQEREAEEAAKREAEEAAKREAEEEAKREAEEEAKREAEEEAKREAEEAAKREAEEEARREREATDPSVDDAFLEGFRAAIERGAIDERSAFADRLGEAGLGGIEALVDADTDRLAKALEVPTDRLEPLHRELVATHGTAELESIGGIGPTYAGRLRDAGILTVGELARRDPREVAEITRASPSRAEGWIEEARSMLSGR
;
A
#
# COMPACT_ATOMS: atom_id res chain seq x y z
N MET A 1 -12.99 18.83 19.66
CA MET A 1 -14.03 19.47 20.50
C MET A 1 -14.25 18.56 21.69
N SER A 2 -14.06 19.05 22.91
CA SER A 2 -14.14 18.22 24.11
C SER A 2 -15.59 18.13 24.57
N ASP A 3 -16.33 17.12 24.10
CA ASP A 3 -17.62 16.76 24.68
C ASP A 3 -17.39 16.12 26.05
N ARG A 4 -17.32 17.01 27.05
CA ARG A 4 -17.46 16.65 28.45
C ARG A 4 -18.85 16.08 28.63
N PHE A 5 -18.95 14.76 28.79
CA PHE A 5 -20.16 14.11 29.31
C PHE A 5 -20.43 14.65 30.72
N GLU A 6 -21.14 15.77 30.80
CA GLU A 6 -21.89 16.14 31.99
C GLU A 6 -23.01 15.12 32.14
N ILE A 7 -22.72 14.07 32.92
CA ILE A 7 -23.77 13.17 33.41
C ILE A 7 -24.68 14.02 34.29
N ASP A 8 -25.85 14.35 33.73
CA ASP A 8 -26.89 15.09 34.41
C ASP A 8 -27.38 14.30 35.64
N ASP A 9 -26.89 14.70 36.81
CA ASP A 9 -27.26 14.09 38.10
C ASP A 9 -28.74 14.34 38.46
N SER A 10 -29.47 15.12 37.65
CA SER A 10 -30.91 15.35 37.81
C SER A 10 -31.75 14.09 37.57
N VAL A 11 -31.22 13.05 36.91
CA VAL A 11 -31.90 11.75 36.76
C VAL A 11 -31.94 10.96 38.09
N VAL A 12 -31.14 11.32 39.09
CA VAL A 12 -31.31 10.83 40.48
C VAL A 12 -32.52 11.49 41.17
N GLY A 13 -33.02 12.62 40.64
CA GLY A 13 -34.28 13.25 41.05
C GLY A 13 -35.55 12.46 40.66
N GLY A 14 -35.40 11.36 39.92
CA GLY A 14 -36.47 10.50 39.41
C GLY A 14 -37.08 9.50 40.40
N ILE A 15 -36.59 9.40 41.64
CA ILE A 15 -37.36 8.77 42.72
C ILE A 15 -38.48 9.74 43.07
N GLY A 16 -39.54 9.71 42.27
CA GLY A 16 -40.77 10.43 42.53
C GLY A 16 -41.18 10.14 43.96
N SER A 17 -41.21 11.18 44.80
CA SER A 17 -41.61 11.03 46.19
C SER A 17 -43.03 10.51 46.20
N PHE A 18 -43.18 9.20 46.41
CA PHE A 18 -44.43 8.59 46.78
C PHE A 18 -44.79 9.20 48.13
N ARG A 19 -45.47 10.34 48.10
CA ARG A 19 -46.26 10.78 49.23
C ARG A 19 -47.21 9.64 49.49
N LEU A 20 -46.95 8.92 50.57
CA LEU A 20 -47.90 8.01 51.19
C LEU A 20 -49.03 8.89 51.75
N GLU A 21 -49.86 9.43 50.85
CA GLU A 21 -51.07 10.17 51.19
C GLU A 21 -52.02 9.17 51.84
N THR A 22 -51.87 9.07 53.16
CA THR A 22 -52.58 8.13 54.03
C THR A 22 -52.49 6.67 53.56
N LEU A 23 -51.38 6.01 53.91
CA LEU A 23 -51.45 4.55 54.16
C LEU A 23 -52.65 4.28 55.08
N PRO A 24 -53.54 3.33 54.72
CA PRO A 24 -54.67 2.99 55.58
C PRO A 24 -54.12 2.55 56.94
N GLN A 25 -54.47 3.30 57.98
CA GLN A 25 -54.04 3.01 59.35
C GLN A 25 -54.73 1.72 59.78
N VAL A 26 -54.01 0.59 59.71
CA VAL A 26 -54.54 -0.71 60.11
C VAL A 26 -54.69 -0.73 61.62
N GLU A 27 -55.93 -0.76 62.11
CA GLU A 27 -56.23 -0.84 63.54
C GLU A 27 -55.83 -2.23 64.06
N THR A 28 -54.61 -2.33 64.60
CA THR A 28 -54.00 -3.60 65.06
C THR A 28 -54.77 -4.32 66.18
N GLY A 29 -55.72 -3.64 66.84
CA GLY A 29 -56.65 -4.23 67.82
C GLY A 29 -57.91 -4.89 67.22
N LYS A 30 -58.13 -4.79 65.90
CA LYS A 30 -59.23 -5.45 65.18
C LYS A 30 -58.80 -6.67 64.37
N LEU A 31 -57.49 -6.83 64.14
CA LEU A 31 -56.93 -7.99 63.44
C LEU A 31 -56.99 -9.24 64.32
N ASP A 32 -57.26 -10.38 63.71
CA ASP A 32 -57.04 -11.66 64.39
C ASP A 32 -55.54 -12.04 64.45
N LEU A 33 -55.23 -13.13 65.16
CA LEU A 33 -53.86 -13.55 65.42
C LEU A 33 -53.15 -14.10 64.17
N VAL A 34 -53.92 -14.57 63.17
CA VAL A 34 -53.45 -15.07 61.87
C VAL A 34 -53.23 -13.89 60.91
N GLU A 35 -54.17 -12.94 60.85
CA GLU A 35 -54.02 -11.71 60.06
C GLU A 35 -52.81 -10.89 60.50
N LYS A 36 -52.59 -10.76 61.82
CA LYS A 36 -51.41 -10.08 62.36
C LYS A 36 -50.10 -10.78 61.95
N ALA A 37 -50.04 -12.11 62.05
CA ALA A 37 -48.87 -12.89 61.63
C ALA A 37 -48.62 -12.82 60.11
N ALA A 38 -49.68 -12.78 59.31
CA ALA A 38 -49.58 -12.60 57.85
C ALA A 38 -49.04 -11.21 57.47
N ILE A 39 -49.45 -10.16 58.18
CA ILE A 39 -48.93 -8.80 57.98
C ILE A 39 -47.47 -8.70 58.45
N GLU A 40 -47.12 -9.26 59.62
CA GLU A 40 -45.73 -9.28 60.10
C GLU A 40 -44.81 -10.02 59.11
N ARG A 41 -45.27 -11.14 58.53
CA ARG A 41 -44.55 -11.84 57.46
C ARG A 41 -44.42 -10.98 56.20
N ALA A 42 -45.51 -10.40 55.70
CA ALA A 42 -45.47 -9.58 54.49
C ALA A 42 -44.62 -8.29 54.64
N VAL A 43 -44.46 -7.77 55.87
CA VAL A 43 -43.51 -6.68 56.16
C VAL A 43 -42.08 -7.20 56.14
N ALA A 44 -41.78 -8.34 56.76
CA ALA A 44 -40.46 -8.96 56.71
C ALA A 44 -40.03 -9.30 55.27
N ASP A 45 -40.90 -9.98 54.49
CA ASP A 45 -40.67 -10.31 53.08
C ASP A 45 -40.39 -9.03 52.24
N ARG A 46 -41.07 -7.91 52.56
CA ARG A 46 -40.84 -6.62 51.92
C ARG A 46 -39.51 -5.98 52.33
N GLU A 47 -39.12 -6.06 53.60
CA GLU A 47 -37.84 -5.54 54.08
C GLU A 47 -36.67 -6.30 53.45
N ASP A 48 -36.80 -7.62 53.30
CA ASP A 48 -35.83 -8.50 52.65
C ASP A 48 -35.68 -8.20 51.15
N LEU A 49 -36.80 -7.98 50.45
CA LEU A 49 -36.80 -7.49 49.06
C LEU A 49 -36.13 -6.11 48.94
N ILE A 50 -36.40 -5.18 49.86
CA ILE A 50 -35.75 -3.85 49.84
C ILE A 50 -34.24 -3.97 50.02
N GLN A 51 -33.77 -4.83 50.93
CA GLN A 51 -32.33 -5.08 51.11
C GLN A 51 -31.72 -5.71 49.84
N THR A 52 -32.38 -6.70 49.25
CA THR A 52 -31.96 -7.34 47.99
C THR A 52 -31.81 -6.31 46.86
N TYR A 53 -32.81 -5.44 46.65
CA TYR A 53 -32.73 -4.38 45.64
C TYR A 53 -31.66 -3.32 45.95
N GLN A 54 -31.40 -3.02 47.23
CA GLN A 54 -30.34 -2.10 47.63
C GLN A 54 -28.96 -2.66 47.32
N VAL A 55 -28.72 -3.95 47.60
CA VAL A 55 -27.47 -4.66 47.26
C VAL A 55 -27.27 -4.68 45.75
N GLY A 56 -28.26 -5.16 44.97
CA GLY A 56 -28.16 -5.19 43.51
C GLY A 56 -27.97 -3.81 42.87
N THR A 57 -28.53 -2.74 43.46
CA THR A 57 -28.28 -1.37 43.00
C THR A 57 -26.84 -0.92 43.24
N LEU A 58 -26.19 -1.38 44.31
CA LEU A 58 -24.77 -1.09 44.59
C LEU A 58 -23.85 -1.89 43.65
N GLU A 59 -24.18 -3.15 43.39
CA GLU A 59 -23.46 -4.02 42.44
C GLU A 59 -23.50 -3.44 41.02
N LEU A 60 -24.70 -3.14 40.49
CA LEU A 60 -24.87 -2.50 39.18
C LEU A 60 -24.13 -1.14 39.07
N ARG A 61 -24.05 -0.37 40.16
CA ARG A 61 -23.25 0.87 40.19
C ARG A 61 -21.75 0.59 40.16
N SER A 62 -21.29 -0.47 40.82
CA SER A 62 -19.89 -0.94 40.78
C SER A 62 -19.51 -1.38 39.37
N GLU A 63 -20.32 -2.23 38.74
CA GLU A 63 -20.13 -2.71 37.37
C GLU A 63 -20.11 -1.56 36.36
N ARG A 64 -21.09 -0.65 36.42
CA ARG A 64 -21.12 0.56 35.59
C ARG A 64 -19.85 1.40 35.75
N ASN A 65 -19.34 1.57 36.97
CA ASN A 65 -18.11 2.33 37.20
C ASN A 65 -16.90 1.60 36.60
N ALA A 66 -16.80 0.28 36.77
CA ALA A 66 -15.73 -0.53 36.17
C ALA A 66 -15.76 -0.50 34.63
N LEU A 67 -16.95 -0.57 34.02
CA LEU A 67 -17.14 -0.42 32.58
C LEU A 67 -16.77 0.99 32.10
N ALA A 68 -17.13 2.04 32.83
CA ALA A 68 -16.74 3.42 32.51
C ALA A 68 -15.22 3.62 32.56
N SER A 69 -14.53 3.03 33.56
CA SER A 69 -13.07 3.05 33.62
C SER A 69 -12.41 2.28 32.46
N ARG A 70 -12.95 1.12 32.07
CA ARG A 70 -12.47 0.36 30.90
C ARG A 70 -12.68 1.14 29.60
N LEU A 71 -13.85 1.75 29.41
CA LEU A 71 -14.13 2.60 28.25
C LEU A 71 -13.12 3.74 28.18
N SER A 72 -12.91 4.48 29.27
CA SER A 72 -11.93 5.57 29.32
C SER A 72 -10.50 5.12 29.00
N ALA A 73 -10.11 3.90 29.38
CA ALA A 73 -8.80 3.35 29.03
C ALA A 73 -8.69 3.06 27.52
N VAL A 74 -9.68 2.38 26.95
CA VAL A 74 -9.76 2.07 25.50
C VAL A 74 -9.84 3.34 24.66
N GLU A 75 -10.55 4.37 25.12
CA GLU A 75 -10.59 5.67 24.43
C GLU A 75 -9.23 6.38 24.45
N SER A 76 -8.50 6.33 25.58
CA SER A 76 -7.14 6.87 25.67
C SER A 76 -6.16 6.12 24.77
N GLU A 77 -6.27 4.79 24.69
CA GLU A 77 -5.46 3.95 23.81
C GLU A 77 -5.75 4.24 22.33
N ARG A 78 -7.03 4.29 21.94
CA ARG A 78 -7.49 4.70 20.60
C ARG A 78 -6.93 6.05 20.20
N ASP A 79 -6.96 7.04 21.09
CA ASP A 79 -6.52 8.39 20.76
C ASP A 79 -4.99 8.51 20.70
N GLY A 80 -4.25 7.77 21.54
CA GLY A 80 -2.79 7.61 21.41
C GLY A 80 -2.38 6.90 20.11
N LEU A 81 -3.10 5.84 19.71
CA LEU A 81 -2.89 5.16 18.43
C LEU A 81 -3.17 6.09 17.24
N ARG A 82 -4.20 6.96 17.32
CA ARG A 82 -4.49 7.97 16.30
C ARG A 82 -3.39 9.03 16.20
N GLU A 83 -2.86 9.49 17.33
CA GLU A 83 -1.73 10.43 17.35
C GLU A 83 -0.48 9.80 16.72
N ARG A 84 -0.18 8.53 17.05
CA ARG A 84 0.93 7.78 16.44
C ARG A 84 0.72 7.52 14.95
N ILE A 85 -0.52 7.26 14.49
CA ILE A 85 -0.82 7.16 13.05
C ILE A 85 -0.58 8.51 12.36
N ALA A 86 -1.03 9.62 12.94
CA ALA A 86 -0.82 10.96 12.37
C ALA A 86 0.68 11.34 12.30
N GLU A 87 1.46 10.98 13.31
CA GLU A 87 2.92 11.12 13.32
C GLU A 87 3.57 10.29 12.18
N LEU A 88 3.20 9.01 12.06
CA LEU A 88 3.69 8.13 11.00
C LEU A 88 3.22 8.55 9.59
N GLU A 89 2.07 9.20 9.44
CA GLU A 89 1.61 9.80 8.18
C GLU A 89 2.39 11.06 7.80
N VAL A 90 2.94 11.81 8.77
CA VAL A 90 3.85 12.93 8.52
C VAL A 90 5.23 12.43 8.12
N GLU A 91 5.73 11.36 8.75
CA GLU A 91 7.01 10.73 8.38
C GLU A 91 6.96 10.01 7.02
N ARG A 92 5.80 9.48 6.62
CA ARG A 92 5.62 8.73 5.36
C ARG A 92 4.93 9.59 4.28
N PRO A 93 5.68 10.28 3.40
CA PRO A 93 5.08 11.12 2.37
C PRO A 93 4.12 10.33 1.46
N SER A 94 2.83 10.60 1.62
CA SER A 94 1.74 10.11 0.79
C SER A 94 1.86 10.72 -0.61
N MET A 95 2.37 9.97 -1.59
CA MET A 95 2.45 10.45 -2.97
C MET A 95 1.34 9.86 -3.84
N GLU A 96 0.81 10.67 -4.75
CA GLU A 96 0.03 10.15 -5.87
C GLU A 96 0.97 9.37 -6.82
N PRO A 97 0.50 8.26 -7.42
CA PRO A 97 1.30 7.46 -8.35
C PRO A 97 1.95 8.32 -9.45
N ARG A 98 1.21 9.31 -9.96
CA ARG A 98 1.68 10.23 -10.98
C ARG A 98 2.92 11.03 -10.56
N ALA A 99 2.98 11.53 -9.33
CA ALA A 99 4.13 12.29 -8.83
C ALA A 99 5.38 11.41 -8.71
N VAL A 100 5.21 10.13 -8.33
CA VAL A 100 6.30 9.14 -8.33
C VAL A 100 6.81 8.91 -9.75
N PHE A 101 5.93 8.76 -10.73
CA PHE A 101 6.32 8.57 -12.14
C PHE A 101 6.98 9.81 -12.76
N GLU A 102 6.52 11.02 -12.45
CA GLU A 102 7.14 12.27 -12.92
C GLU A 102 8.52 12.50 -12.30
N SER A 103 8.70 12.19 -11.01
CA SER A 103 10.01 12.22 -10.33
C SER A 103 10.98 11.18 -10.90
N LEU A 104 10.51 9.95 -11.10
CA LEU A 104 11.32 8.85 -11.65
C LEU A 104 11.68 9.09 -13.12
N GLY A 105 10.74 9.58 -13.94
CA GLY A 105 11.01 9.99 -15.32
C GLY A 105 12.09 11.07 -15.38
N SER A 106 11.97 12.10 -14.53
CA SER A 106 12.99 13.16 -14.40
C SER A 106 14.37 12.63 -13.96
N ALA A 107 14.42 11.52 -13.22
CA ALA A 107 15.69 10.85 -12.88
C ALA A 107 16.28 10.08 -14.08
N PHE A 108 15.43 9.47 -14.92
CA PHE A 108 15.87 8.82 -16.16
C PHE A 108 16.36 9.81 -17.22
N ASP A 109 15.68 10.95 -17.38
CA ASP A 109 16.11 11.97 -18.33
C ASP A 109 17.54 12.46 -18.00
N ARG A 110 17.85 12.67 -16.71
CA ARG A 110 19.21 13.00 -16.25
C ARG A 110 20.20 11.86 -16.45
N ALA A 111 19.81 10.62 -16.17
CA ALA A 111 20.69 9.47 -16.37
C ALA A 111 21.02 9.24 -17.86
N ASP A 112 20.08 9.46 -18.77
CA ASP A 112 20.34 9.39 -20.22
C ASP A 112 21.12 10.62 -20.73
N GLU A 113 20.97 11.78 -20.10
CA GLU A 113 21.82 12.97 -20.34
C GLU A 113 23.28 12.71 -19.91
N GLU A 114 23.52 12.15 -18.72
CA GLU A 114 24.85 11.74 -18.27
C GLU A 114 25.47 10.63 -19.13
N LEU A 115 24.66 9.63 -19.53
CA LEU A 115 25.12 8.53 -20.38
C LEU A 115 25.30 8.92 -21.86
N SER A 116 24.74 10.06 -22.31
CA SER A 116 24.86 10.53 -23.70
C SER A 116 26.30 10.79 -24.17
N GLY A 117 27.23 10.98 -23.24
CA GLY A 117 28.67 11.05 -23.51
C GLY A 117 29.36 9.69 -23.68
N SER A 118 28.61 8.58 -23.76
CA SER A 118 29.11 7.21 -23.84
C SER A 118 28.33 6.36 -24.85
N ASP A 119 28.88 5.21 -25.25
CA ASP A 119 28.20 4.26 -26.16
C ASP A 119 27.01 3.51 -25.51
N TYR A 120 26.57 3.92 -24.31
CA TYR A 120 25.50 3.27 -23.55
C TYR A 120 24.22 4.11 -23.58
N ARG A 121 23.08 3.46 -23.85
CA ARG A 121 21.73 4.05 -23.81
C ARG A 121 20.80 3.23 -22.92
N VAL A 122 19.86 3.90 -22.27
CA VAL A 122 18.76 3.25 -21.54
C VAL A 122 17.54 3.15 -22.47
N GLU A 123 17.02 1.94 -22.72
CA GLU A 123 15.87 1.73 -23.64
C GLU A 123 14.56 1.40 -22.90
N ASP A 124 14.39 0.17 -22.45
CA ASP A 124 13.25 -0.29 -21.63
C ASP A 124 13.78 -0.69 -20.24
N VAL A 125 13.18 -0.17 -19.16
CA VAL A 125 13.54 -0.52 -17.78
C VAL A 125 12.32 -0.98 -16.99
N ASP A 126 12.40 -2.19 -16.45
CA ASP A 126 11.38 -2.82 -15.61
C ASP A 126 11.68 -2.59 -14.11
N PHE A 127 10.79 -1.89 -13.41
CA PHE A 127 10.85 -1.69 -11.96
C PHE A 127 9.82 -2.55 -11.23
N ARG A 128 10.16 -2.95 -10.01
CA ARG A 128 9.24 -3.56 -9.06
C ARG A 128 9.37 -2.87 -7.72
N LEU A 129 8.33 -2.14 -7.33
CA LEU A 129 8.26 -1.36 -6.11
C LEU A 129 7.37 -2.05 -5.09
N LYS A 130 7.83 -2.22 -3.85
CA LYS A 130 6.95 -2.59 -2.74
C LYS A 130 6.42 -1.32 -2.06
N ALA A 131 5.11 -1.14 -2.06
CA ALA A 131 4.44 0.02 -1.47
C ALA A 131 3.11 -0.37 -0.82
N ASN A 132 2.65 0.42 0.15
CA ASN A 132 1.29 0.31 0.66
C ASN A 132 0.36 1.13 -0.24
N VAL A 133 -0.75 0.54 -0.69
CA VAL A 133 -1.63 1.11 -1.71
C VAL A 133 -3.03 1.26 -1.13
N ILE A 134 -3.48 2.50 -0.98
CA ILE A 134 -4.74 2.84 -0.29
C ILE A 134 -5.71 3.47 -1.30
N GLY A 135 -6.91 2.91 -1.39
CA GLY A 135 -8.02 3.48 -2.16
C GLY A 135 -8.72 4.58 -1.36
N THR A 136 -8.64 5.82 -1.83
CA THR A 136 -9.32 6.98 -1.24
C THR A 136 -10.43 7.50 -2.18
N GLN A 137 -11.29 8.41 -1.71
CA GLN A 137 -12.33 9.00 -2.55
C GLN A 137 -11.77 9.90 -3.69
N GLU A 138 -10.53 10.35 -3.56
CA GLU A 138 -9.82 11.20 -4.54
C GLU A 138 -9.01 10.35 -5.54
N GLY A 139 -8.74 9.08 -5.23
CA GLY A 139 -7.96 8.18 -6.06
C GLY A 139 -7.13 7.17 -5.26
N VAL A 140 -6.23 6.48 -5.95
CA VAL A 140 -5.26 5.56 -5.34
C VAL A 140 -4.05 6.34 -4.87
N ARG A 141 -3.71 6.25 -3.58
CA ARG A 141 -2.45 6.78 -3.03
C ARG A 141 -1.47 5.67 -2.74
N MET A 142 -0.18 5.99 -2.79
CA MET A 142 0.91 5.07 -2.48
C MET A 142 1.78 5.64 -1.36
N HIS A 143 2.07 4.82 -0.36
CA HIS A 143 3.08 5.11 0.65
C HIS A 143 4.29 4.20 0.40
N LEU A 144 5.43 4.82 0.15
CA LEU A 144 6.72 4.11 0.07
C LEU A 144 7.22 3.76 1.48
N PRO A 145 7.84 2.58 1.67
CA PRO A 145 8.59 2.29 2.89
C PRO A 145 9.84 3.16 2.98
N SER A 146 10.28 3.49 4.20
CA SER A 146 11.61 4.06 4.41
C SER A 146 12.69 3.01 4.21
N VAL A 147 13.94 3.44 4.00
CA VAL A 147 15.08 2.55 3.70
C VAL A 147 15.36 1.56 4.85
N ASP A 148 14.98 1.91 6.08
CA ASP A 148 15.22 1.13 7.29
C ASP A 148 14.06 0.16 7.64
N GLU A 149 12.92 0.23 6.97
CA GLU A 149 11.72 -0.55 7.30
C GLU A 149 11.76 -1.99 6.76
N ARG A 150 12.54 -2.86 7.41
CA ARG A 150 12.73 -4.27 6.99
C ARG A 150 11.46 -5.12 7.14
N SER A 151 10.64 -4.88 8.17
CA SER A 151 9.59 -5.82 8.62
C SER A 151 8.25 -5.75 7.89
N ALA A 152 7.88 -4.61 7.28
CA ALA A 152 6.57 -4.47 6.62
C ALA A 152 6.46 -5.20 5.27
N SER A 153 7.60 -5.59 4.68
CA SER A 153 7.73 -6.00 3.27
C SER A 153 6.96 -7.25 2.82
N ALA A 154 6.37 -8.00 3.75
CA ALA A 154 5.46 -9.13 3.48
C ALA A 154 4.01 -8.69 3.20
N ASN A 155 3.59 -7.54 3.75
CA ASN A 155 2.21 -7.01 3.63
C ASN A 155 2.10 -5.85 2.63
N LEU A 156 3.21 -5.46 1.99
CA LEU A 156 3.23 -4.43 0.94
C LEU A 156 2.84 -5.02 -0.42
N SER A 157 2.11 -4.25 -1.21
CA SER A 157 1.79 -4.60 -2.60
C SER A 157 3.03 -4.44 -3.48
N GLU A 158 3.32 -5.41 -4.34
CA GLU A 158 4.35 -5.30 -5.38
C GLU A 158 3.76 -4.68 -6.64
N VAL A 159 4.20 -3.46 -6.97
CA VAL A 159 3.80 -2.70 -8.14
C VAL A 159 4.91 -2.81 -9.19
N SER A 160 4.67 -3.59 -10.25
CA SER A 160 5.58 -3.71 -11.38
C SER A 160 5.22 -2.73 -12.49
N PHE A 161 6.19 -1.99 -13.02
CA PHE A 161 5.97 -1.06 -14.13
C PHE A 161 7.20 -0.97 -15.04
N ARG A 162 6.96 -0.79 -16.34
CA ARG A 162 7.99 -0.62 -17.37
C ARG A 162 8.00 0.83 -17.83
N LEU A 163 9.13 1.51 -17.70
CA LEU A 163 9.37 2.76 -18.42
C LEU A 163 10.09 2.43 -19.73
N ARG A 164 9.67 3.12 -20.80
CA ARG A 164 10.35 3.15 -22.09
C ARG A 164 10.91 4.55 -22.27
N ALA A 165 12.19 4.65 -22.57
CA ALA A 165 12.86 5.92 -22.81
C ALA A 165 12.23 6.63 -24.03
N PRO A 166 12.08 7.98 -23.98
CA PRO A 166 11.70 8.75 -25.14
C PRO A 166 12.84 8.70 -26.17
N ARG A 167 12.55 8.29 -27.41
CA ARG A 167 13.50 8.44 -28.51
C ARG A 167 13.74 9.93 -28.76
N ARG A 168 15.00 10.35 -28.94
CA ARG A 168 15.37 11.75 -29.16
C ARG A 168 14.64 12.30 -30.39
N GLU A 169 14.18 13.55 -30.32
CA GLU A 169 13.61 14.23 -31.48
C GLU A 169 14.58 14.26 -32.67
N GLU A 170 15.89 14.29 -32.39
CA GLU A 170 16.95 14.26 -33.39
C GLU A 170 16.99 12.97 -34.20
N GLU A 171 16.64 11.81 -33.62
CA GLU A 171 16.57 10.54 -34.36
C GLU A 171 15.33 10.50 -35.25
N ARG A 172 14.20 11.03 -34.77
CA ARG A 172 13.02 11.24 -35.61
C ARG A 172 13.28 12.25 -36.74
N ARG A 173 13.99 13.33 -36.44
CA ARG A 173 14.30 14.39 -37.40
C ARG A 173 15.33 13.91 -38.43
N ALA A 174 16.30 13.11 -38.03
CA ALA A 174 17.27 12.49 -38.93
C ALA A 174 16.63 11.47 -39.89
N GLU A 175 15.60 10.72 -39.49
CA GLU A 175 14.80 9.91 -40.44
C GLU A 175 13.90 10.78 -41.34
N GLU A 176 13.43 11.94 -40.85
CA GLU A 176 12.59 12.89 -41.61
C GLU A 176 13.39 13.84 -42.55
N GLU A 177 14.73 13.87 -42.48
CA GLU A 177 15.59 14.84 -43.20
C GLU A 177 16.24 14.28 -44.49
N TYR A 178 16.21 12.96 -44.74
CA TYR A 178 16.67 12.40 -46.03
C TYR A 178 15.60 12.59 -47.13
N ALA A 179 16.01 13.11 -48.28
CA ALA A 179 15.17 13.28 -49.45
C ALA A 179 15.44 12.19 -50.50
N GLU A 180 14.40 11.74 -51.21
CA GLU A 180 14.56 10.88 -52.39
C GLU A 180 15.11 11.70 -53.56
N ILE A 181 16.17 11.21 -54.23
CA ILE A 181 16.74 11.84 -55.41
C ILE A 181 15.74 11.75 -56.58
N PRO A 182 15.27 12.89 -57.14
CA PRO A 182 14.33 12.86 -58.25
C PRO A 182 14.99 12.42 -59.55
N ASP A 183 14.24 11.72 -60.40
CA ASP A 183 14.65 11.43 -61.78
C ASP A 183 14.65 12.71 -62.64
N VAL A 184 15.85 13.07 -63.09
CA VAL A 184 16.12 14.20 -63.98
C VAL A 184 16.65 13.77 -65.34
N THR A 185 16.75 12.46 -65.62
CA THR A 185 17.14 11.94 -66.94
C THR A 185 16.16 12.39 -68.03
N GLY A 186 16.68 12.70 -69.21
CA GLY A 186 15.91 13.26 -70.32
C GLY A 186 15.38 14.69 -70.13
N ALA A 187 15.62 15.34 -68.96
CA ALA A 187 15.30 16.75 -68.76
C ALA A 187 16.41 17.66 -69.31
N ALA A 188 16.06 18.89 -69.69
CA ALA A 188 17.06 19.92 -69.95
C ALA A 188 17.75 20.32 -68.64
N HIS A 189 19.06 20.62 -68.68
CA HIS A 189 19.89 20.93 -67.50
C HIS A 189 19.26 21.97 -66.54
N GLY A 190 18.77 23.11 -67.06
CA GLY A 190 18.10 24.13 -66.24
C GLY A 190 16.72 23.73 -65.68
N THR A 191 16.16 22.58 -66.08
CA THR A 191 14.98 21.95 -65.47
C THR A 191 15.39 20.87 -64.46
N ALA A 192 16.47 20.12 -64.74
CA ALA A 192 17.09 19.19 -63.80
C ALA A 192 17.53 19.91 -62.51
N ALA A 193 18.34 20.98 -62.64
CA ALA A 193 18.83 21.78 -61.52
C ALA A 193 17.69 22.32 -60.62
N ARG A 194 16.56 22.73 -61.22
CA ARG A 194 15.38 23.20 -60.47
C ARG A 194 14.60 22.08 -59.77
N ARG A 195 14.67 20.84 -60.26
CA ARG A 195 14.07 19.67 -59.59
C ARG A 195 14.93 19.21 -58.42
N LEU A 196 16.24 19.17 -58.60
CA LEU A 196 17.21 18.86 -57.54
C LEU A 196 17.11 19.89 -56.40
N ALA A 197 17.19 21.19 -56.72
CA ALA A 197 17.04 22.25 -55.72
C ALA A 197 15.66 22.26 -55.02
N ALA A 198 14.59 21.81 -55.69
CA ALA A 198 13.27 21.66 -55.07
C ALA A 198 13.17 20.42 -54.13
N ALA A 199 14.05 19.44 -54.31
CA ALA A 199 14.25 18.31 -53.39
C ALA A 199 15.33 18.60 -52.32
N GLY A 200 15.91 19.82 -52.30
CA GLY A 200 16.98 20.18 -51.38
C GLY A 200 18.35 19.59 -51.74
N LEU A 201 18.57 19.23 -53.01
CA LEU A 201 19.81 18.63 -53.52
C LEU A 201 20.54 19.61 -54.45
N ASP A 202 21.87 19.55 -54.46
CA ASP A 202 22.71 20.41 -55.29
C ASP A 202 23.12 19.71 -56.60
N VAL A 203 23.46 20.50 -57.62
CA VAL A 203 24.04 19.96 -58.85
C VAL A 203 25.54 19.77 -58.61
N GLY A 204 26.01 18.54 -58.76
CA GLY A 204 27.40 18.16 -58.65
C GLY A 204 28.20 18.42 -59.93
N ASP A 205 29.12 17.53 -60.25
CA ASP A 205 29.95 17.63 -61.44
C ASP A 205 29.12 17.43 -62.71
N VAL A 206 29.39 18.24 -63.74
CA VAL A 206 28.63 18.25 -64.99
C VAL A 206 29.54 17.90 -66.15
N GLU A 207 29.48 16.64 -66.60
CA GLU A 207 30.20 16.16 -67.78
C GLU A 207 29.38 16.36 -69.06
N THR A 208 30.04 16.51 -70.20
CA THR A 208 29.38 16.66 -71.50
C THR A 208 29.87 15.61 -72.49
N VAL A 209 28.92 14.91 -73.14
CA VAL A 209 29.19 13.81 -74.08
C VAL A 209 28.45 14.06 -75.38
N ALA A 210 29.17 13.99 -76.51
CA ALA A 210 28.59 14.19 -77.84
C ALA A 210 27.51 13.12 -78.15
N ALA A 211 26.25 13.54 -78.27
CA ALA A 211 25.10 12.63 -78.38
C ALA A 211 24.25 12.94 -79.62
N ALA A 212 24.55 12.25 -80.72
CA ALA A 212 23.85 12.42 -81.99
C ALA A 212 22.34 12.14 -81.87
N GLY A 213 21.51 13.13 -82.23
CA GLY A 213 20.05 13.02 -82.23
C GLY A 213 19.36 13.35 -80.90
N VAL A 214 20.11 13.63 -79.83
CA VAL A 214 19.58 14.19 -78.58
C VAL A 214 19.68 15.72 -78.65
N ARG A 215 18.73 16.45 -78.06
CA ARG A 215 18.83 17.92 -77.96
C ARG A 215 20.01 18.29 -77.06
N PRO A 216 20.86 19.28 -77.38
CA PRO A 216 21.99 19.66 -76.53
C PRO A 216 21.52 20.14 -75.15
N ASN A 217 22.36 19.96 -74.13
CA ASN A 217 22.09 20.24 -72.72
C ASN A 217 20.91 19.44 -72.13
N THR A 218 20.68 18.21 -72.61
CA THR A 218 19.75 17.25 -72.01
C THR A 218 20.54 16.28 -71.12
N VAL A 219 20.05 16.00 -69.92
CA VAL A 219 20.62 14.98 -69.03
C VAL A 219 20.47 13.61 -69.67
N LEU A 220 21.60 12.95 -69.92
CA LEU A 220 21.70 11.57 -70.40
C LEU A 220 21.72 10.61 -69.21
N GLU A 221 22.57 10.88 -68.23
CA GLU A 221 22.81 10.06 -67.03
C GLU A 221 22.90 10.97 -65.79
N GLN A 222 22.59 10.40 -64.62
CA GLN A 222 22.70 11.06 -63.32
C GLN A 222 23.35 10.10 -62.32
N PHE A 223 24.14 10.64 -61.39
CA PHE A 223 24.72 9.90 -60.27
C PHE A 223 24.60 10.73 -58.99
N PRO A 224 24.10 10.18 -57.86
CA PRO A 224 23.60 8.82 -57.66
C PRO A 224 22.31 8.47 -58.43
N GLU A 225 21.95 7.19 -58.42
CA GLU A 225 20.75 6.67 -59.09
C GLU A 225 19.46 7.34 -58.56
N PRO A 226 18.45 7.58 -59.42
CA PRO A 226 17.18 8.16 -58.98
C PRO A 226 16.44 7.24 -58.00
N PHE A 227 15.60 7.83 -57.15
CA PHE A 227 14.85 7.19 -56.06
C PHE A 227 15.71 6.57 -54.94
N THR A 228 17.03 6.82 -54.93
CA THR A 228 17.86 6.60 -53.74
C THR A 228 17.66 7.74 -52.74
N VAL A 229 17.98 7.52 -51.46
CA VAL A 229 17.86 8.53 -50.40
C VAL A 229 19.19 9.23 -50.17
N ALA A 230 19.16 10.57 -50.06
CA ALA A 230 20.34 11.40 -49.85
C ALA A 230 20.07 12.50 -48.80
N PRO A 231 21.11 12.95 -48.08
CA PRO A 231 20.98 14.08 -47.16
C PRO A 231 20.80 15.40 -47.93
N PRO A 232 20.24 16.45 -47.30
CA PRO A 232 20.08 17.75 -47.94
C PRO A 232 21.45 18.36 -48.27
N GLY A 233 21.56 19.00 -49.43
CA GLY A 233 22.81 19.52 -49.99
C GLY A 233 23.74 18.47 -50.60
N ALA A 234 23.29 17.21 -50.75
CA ALA A 234 24.09 16.22 -51.47
C ALA A 234 24.22 16.60 -52.97
N PRO A 235 25.42 16.52 -53.56
CA PRO A 235 25.63 16.76 -54.98
C PRO A 235 25.09 15.60 -55.82
N VAL A 236 24.45 15.93 -56.94
CA VAL A 236 24.04 14.98 -57.98
C VAL A 236 24.74 15.35 -59.29
N ASP A 237 25.66 14.50 -59.70
CA ASP A 237 26.47 14.64 -60.92
C ASP A 237 25.61 14.31 -62.15
N LEU A 238 25.81 15.05 -63.25
CA LEU A 238 24.97 14.98 -64.45
C LEU A 238 25.82 14.88 -65.72
N VAL A 239 25.57 13.84 -66.53
CA VAL A 239 26.13 13.74 -67.88
C VAL A 239 25.15 14.39 -68.86
N LEU A 240 25.57 15.43 -69.58
CA LEU A 240 24.75 16.16 -70.54
C LEU A 240 25.11 15.83 -72.00
N SER A 241 24.13 15.90 -72.89
CA SER A 241 24.36 15.86 -74.33
C SER A 241 25.06 17.13 -74.85
N ALA A 242 26.24 16.97 -75.43
CA ALA A 242 26.85 17.95 -76.32
C ALA A 242 26.38 17.75 -77.77
N GLU A 243 26.37 18.83 -78.54
CA GLU A 243 26.29 18.77 -80.00
C GLU A 243 27.64 18.26 -80.53
N PRO A 244 27.68 17.33 -81.50
CA PRO A 244 28.96 16.85 -82.05
C PRO A 244 29.57 17.93 -82.94
N ASP A 245 30.64 18.57 -82.45
CA ASP A 245 31.43 19.53 -83.23
C ASP A 245 32.09 18.85 -84.45
N ASP A 246 31.86 19.40 -85.65
CA ASP A 246 32.69 19.15 -86.82
C ASP A 246 34.08 19.78 -86.59
N PRO A 247 35.19 19.12 -86.94
CA PRO A 247 36.54 19.57 -86.56
C PRO A 247 36.99 20.82 -87.34
N GLU A 248 37.23 21.93 -86.61
CA GLU A 248 37.90 23.13 -87.14
C GLU A 248 39.45 22.98 -87.20
N PRO A 249 40.14 23.72 -88.09
CA PRO A 249 41.59 23.61 -88.29
C PRO A 249 42.45 24.50 -87.37
N GLU A 250 43.72 24.11 -87.19
CA GLU A 250 44.71 24.75 -86.32
C GLU A 250 45.06 26.23 -86.64
N PRO A 251 45.49 26.97 -85.60
CA PRO A 251 46.56 27.96 -85.73
C PRO A 251 47.67 27.78 -84.66
N GLY A 252 48.93 27.93 -85.06
CA GLY A 252 50.08 27.95 -84.13
C GLY A 252 50.68 29.35 -83.95
N ALA A 253 51.45 29.54 -82.86
CA ALA A 253 52.57 30.49 -82.75
C ALA A 253 53.28 30.38 -81.38
N GLU A 254 54.57 30.05 -81.36
CA GLU A 254 55.53 30.46 -80.31
C GLU A 254 56.09 31.85 -80.68
N PRO A 255 56.60 32.69 -79.73
CA PRO A 255 57.98 32.57 -79.21
C PRO A 255 58.12 33.01 -77.72
N GLU A 256 59.27 33.09 -77.03
CA GLU A 256 60.61 32.43 -76.97
C GLU A 256 61.21 32.79 -75.57
N PRO A 257 62.23 32.10 -75.03
CA PRO A 257 62.84 32.43 -73.71
C PRO A 257 63.89 33.56 -73.80
N ASP A 258 64.32 34.09 -72.65
CA ASP A 258 65.42 35.07 -72.54
C ASP A 258 66.59 34.51 -71.71
N ASP A 259 67.82 34.81 -72.15
CA ASP A 259 69.07 34.20 -71.72
C ASP A 259 69.83 35.08 -70.69
N GLY A 260 70.79 34.50 -69.95
CA GLY A 260 71.60 35.27 -68.99
C GLY A 260 72.73 34.51 -68.31
N GLU A 261 73.75 34.08 -69.07
CA GLU A 261 75.04 33.63 -68.52
C GLU A 261 75.94 34.84 -68.12
N GLY A 262 76.83 34.65 -67.14
CA GLY A 262 77.93 35.61 -66.88
C GLY A 262 78.66 35.45 -65.53
N ASP A 263 79.88 34.91 -65.58
CA ASP A 263 80.82 34.84 -64.44
C ASP A 263 81.27 36.22 -63.90
N THR A 264 81.65 36.30 -62.61
CA THR A 264 82.97 36.88 -62.19
C THR A 264 83.35 36.59 -60.73
N GLU A 265 84.52 35.98 -60.55
CA GLU A 265 85.58 36.29 -59.58
C GLU A 265 85.25 36.86 -58.17
N ALA A 266 85.32 35.97 -57.16
CA ALA A 266 86.30 36.04 -56.06
C ALA A 266 86.52 37.37 -55.29
N ASP A 267 85.57 37.76 -54.45
CA ASP A 267 85.85 38.47 -53.17
C ASP A 267 84.79 38.17 -52.07
N ASP A 268 83.95 37.13 -52.23
CA ASP A 268 82.82 36.79 -51.33
C ASP A 268 83.14 35.81 -50.17
N ASP A 269 84.21 35.01 -50.25
CA ASP A 269 84.49 33.94 -49.27
C ASP A 269 84.62 34.47 -47.83
N ALA A 270 85.26 35.64 -47.64
CA ALA A 270 85.50 36.21 -46.32
C ALA A 270 84.23 36.82 -45.67
N GLU A 271 83.25 37.27 -46.46
CA GLU A 271 81.98 37.76 -45.94
C GLU A 271 81.02 36.59 -45.70
N ARG A 272 81.05 35.56 -46.56
CA ARG A 272 80.31 34.30 -46.38
C ARG A 272 80.78 33.49 -45.16
N GLU A 273 82.09 33.30 -44.95
CA GLU A 273 82.61 32.66 -43.73
C GLU A 273 82.20 33.45 -42.46
N ALA A 274 82.14 34.79 -42.54
CA ALA A 274 81.72 35.63 -41.42
C ALA A 274 80.21 35.63 -41.17
N GLU A 275 79.40 35.34 -42.19
CA GLU A 275 77.95 35.16 -42.09
C GLU A 275 77.59 33.75 -41.63
N GLU A 276 78.21 32.70 -42.17
CA GLU A 276 78.08 31.31 -41.72
C GLU A 276 78.48 31.17 -40.23
N ALA A 277 79.59 31.78 -39.80
CA ALA A 277 80.00 31.79 -38.40
C ALA A 277 79.10 32.65 -37.48
N ARG A 278 78.20 33.47 -38.03
CA ARG A 278 77.11 34.14 -37.27
C ARG A 278 75.88 33.24 -37.19
N GLN A 279 75.47 32.65 -38.32
CA GLN A 279 74.34 31.72 -38.37
C GLN A 279 74.58 30.49 -37.48
N GLU A 280 75.80 29.94 -37.45
CA GLU A 280 76.17 28.83 -36.56
C GLU A 280 76.05 29.23 -35.07
N ARG A 281 76.41 30.47 -34.72
CA ARG A 281 76.27 30.99 -33.34
C ARG A 281 74.84 31.33 -32.96
N GLU A 282 74.05 31.87 -33.88
CA GLU A 282 72.64 32.12 -33.67
C GLU A 282 71.89 30.79 -33.51
N ALA A 283 72.20 29.78 -34.33
CA ALA A 283 71.68 28.42 -34.19
C ALA A 283 72.15 27.72 -32.89
N GLU A 284 73.41 27.89 -32.46
CA GLU A 284 73.89 27.36 -31.18
C GLU A 284 73.20 28.04 -29.99
N GLU A 285 72.99 29.37 -30.05
CA GLU A 285 72.28 30.10 -29.00
C GLU A 285 70.78 29.78 -28.97
N GLU A 286 70.13 29.60 -30.13
CA GLU A 286 68.75 29.15 -30.25
C GLU A 286 68.57 27.72 -29.73
N ALA A 287 69.38 26.77 -30.19
CA ALA A 287 69.36 25.38 -29.69
C ALA A 287 69.63 25.29 -28.18
N LYS A 288 70.50 26.16 -27.64
CA LYS A 288 70.74 26.26 -26.20
C LYS A 288 69.54 26.83 -25.44
N ARG A 289 68.86 27.84 -25.99
CA ARG A 289 67.63 28.41 -25.39
C ARG A 289 66.49 27.41 -25.44
N GLU A 290 66.30 26.68 -26.54
CA GLU A 290 65.31 25.60 -26.64
C GLU A 290 65.61 24.47 -25.64
N ALA A 291 66.87 24.06 -25.50
CA ALA A 291 67.25 23.05 -24.52
C ALA A 291 67.05 23.51 -23.06
N GLU A 292 67.36 24.77 -22.75
CA GLU A 292 67.13 25.35 -21.42
C GLU A 292 65.63 25.52 -21.11
N GLU A 293 64.83 25.92 -22.10
CA GLU A 293 63.38 26.03 -21.95
C GLU A 293 62.70 24.65 -21.87
N ALA A 294 63.13 23.67 -22.65
CA ALA A 294 62.66 22.29 -22.57
C ALA A 294 62.95 21.68 -21.18
N ALA A 295 64.19 21.80 -20.69
CA ALA A 295 64.57 21.34 -19.36
C ALA A 295 63.78 22.04 -18.24
N LYS A 296 63.49 23.34 -18.40
CA LYS A 296 62.64 24.09 -17.46
C LYS A 296 61.19 23.62 -17.49
N ARG A 297 60.60 23.40 -18.67
CA ARG A 297 59.23 22.89 -18.83
C ARG A 297 59.09 21.46 -18.26
N GLU A 298 60.07 20.59 -18.49
CA GLU A 298 60.10 19.24 -17.93
C GLU A 298 60.18 19.26 -16.40
N ALA A 299 61.03 20.13 -15.82
CA ALA A 299 61.12 20.29 -14.37
C ALA A 299 59.84 20.90 -13.74
N GLU A 300 59.21 21.86 -14.41
CA GLU A 300 57.95 22.48 -13.95
C GLU A 300 56.77 21.50 -14.06
N GLU A 301 56.70 20.69 -15.12
CA GLU A 301 55.68 19.66 -15.27
C GLU A 301 55.88 18.50 -14.29
N ALA A 302 57.12 18.08 -14.04
CA ALA A 302 57.43 17.08 -13.02
C ALA A 302 57.01 17.54 -11.62
N ALA A 303 57.37 18.77 -11.23
CA ALA A 303 56.98 19.35 -9.95
C ALA A 303 55.45 19.51 -9.81
N LYS A 304 54.76 19.87 -10.90
CA LYS A 304 53.29 19.94 -10.91
C LYS A 304 52.65 18.56 -10.74
N ARG A 305 53.15 17.52 -11.44
CA ARG A 305 52.64 16.15 -11.33
C ARG A 305 52.87 15.56 -9.92
N GLU A 306 54.01 15.83 -9.30
CA GLU A 306 54.31 15.39 -7.93
C GLU A 306 53.34 16.04 -6.92
N ALA A 307 53.12 17.36 -7.01
CA ALA A 307 52.16 18.06 -6.17
C ALA A 307 50.69 17.64 -6.40
N GLU A 308 50.31 17.33 -7.65
CA GLU A 308 48.97 16.83 -7.98
C GLU A 308 48.75 15.39 -7.48
N GLU A 309 49.77 14.54 -7.53
CA GLU A 309 49.70 13.18 -6.98
C GLU A 309 49.68 13.18 -5.44
N GLU A 310 50.46 14.04 -4.78
CA GLU A 310 50.44 14.20 -3.32
C GLU A 310 49.07 14.69 -2.82
N ALA A 311 48.53 15.77 -3.42
CA ALA A 311 47.20 16.28 -3.09
C ALA A 311 46.08 15.24 -3.34
N LYS A 312 46.20 14.43 -4.40
CA LYS A 312 45.25 13.34 -4.67
C LYS A 312 45.33 12.23 -3.62
N ARG A 313 46.54 11.86 -3.16
CA ARG A 313 46.73 10.84 -2.11
C ARG A 313 46.18 11.29 -0.77
N GLU A 314 46.41 12.55 -0.38
CA GLU A 314 45.83 13.11 0.86
C GLU A 314 44.30 13.08 0.81
N ALA A 315 43.69 13.53 -0.30
CA ALA A 315 42.24 13.50 -0.46
C ALA A 315 41.65 12.07 -0.51
N GLU A 316 42.37 11.10 -1.09
CA GLU A 316 41.95 9.69 -1.10
C GLU A 316 42.07 9.05 0.30
N GLU A 317 43.09 9.41 1.08
CA GLU A 317 43.25 8.95 2.46
C GLU A 317 42.19 9.55 3.40
N GLU A 318 41.91 10.86 3.30
CA GLU A 318 40.86 11.52 4.09
C GLU A 318 39.47 10.92 3.79
N ALA A 319 39.12 10.75 2.50
CA ALA A 319 37.87 10.11 2.10
C ALA A 319 37.79 8.63 2.53
N ARG A 320 38.93 7.93 2.67
CA ARG A 320 38.98 6.57 3.21
C ARG A 320 38.75 6.55 4.72
N GLN A 321 39.32 7.50 5.47
CA GLN A 321 39.10 7.63 6.92
C GLN A 321 37.66 8.01 7.25
N GLU A 322 37.04 8.93 6.49
CA GLU A 322 35.63 9.30 6.66
C GLU A 322 34.70 8.09 6.46
N ARG A 323 34.93 7.28 5.42
CA ARG A 323 34.17 6.05 5.17
C ARG A 323 34.38 4.98 6.24
N GLU A 324 35.60 4.79 6.74
CA GLU A 324 35.86 3.86 7.84
C GLU A 324 35.17 4.31 9.14
N ALA A 325 35.09 5.62 9.39
CA ALA A 325 34.37 6.19 10.54
C ALA A 325 32.84 6.05 10.40
N GLU A 326 32.28 6.32 9.21
CA GLU A 326 30.84 6.14 8.93
C GLU A 326 30.43 4.66 9.06
N GLU A 327 31.23 3.73 8.51
CA GLU A 327 30.94 2.30 8.61
C GLU A 327 31.05 1.80 10.07
N ALA A 328 32.02 2.30 10.84
CA ALA A 328 32.14 1.99 12.26
C ALA A 328 30.91 2.48 13.05
N ALA A 329 30.49 3.73 12.85
CA ALA A 329 29.30 4.30 13.50
C ALA A 329 28.02 3.52 13.13
N LYS A 330 27.87 3.12 11.86
CA LYS A 330 26.74 2.32 11.39
C LYS A 330 26.71 0.93 12.02
N ARG A 331 27.86 0.27 12.18
CA ARG A 331 27.97 -1.04 12.85
C ARG A 331 27.65 -0.94 14.34
N GLU A 332 28.11 0.11 15.03
CA GLU A 332 27.78 0.33 16.45
C GLU A 332 26.28 0.58 16.64
N ALA A 333 25.65 1.36 15.75
CA ALA A 333 24.21 1.59 15.76
C ALA A 333 23.38 0.32 15.48
N GLU A 334 23.77 -0.50 14.48
CA GLU A 334 23.07 -1.77 14.19
C GLU A 334 23.26 -2.81 15.32
N GLU A 335 24.42 -2.85 15.98
CA GLU A 335 24.61 -3.72 17.16
C GLU A 335 23.83 -3.24 18.39
N ALA A 336 23.77 -1.92 18.63
CA ALA A 336 22.97 -1.34 19.71
C ALA A 336 21.47 -1.64 19.53
N ALA A 337 20.92 -1.35 18.35
CA ALA A 337 19.51 -1.62 18.02
C ALA A 337 19.17 -3.12 18.13
N LYS A 338 20.09 -4.01 17.73
CA LYS A 338 19.90 -5.45 17.88
C LYS A 338 19.85 -5.88 19.35
N ARG A 339 20.73 -5.34 20.20
CA ARG A 339 20.75 -5.65 21.65
C ARG A 339 19.50 -5.15 22.36
N GLU A 340 19.01 -3.96 22.00
CA GLU A 340 17.78 -3.40 22.55
C GLU A 340 16.57 -4.27 22.19
N ALA A 341 16.41 -4.65 20.92
CA ALA A 341 15.35 -5.55 20.47
C ALA A 341 15.43 -6.96 21.09
N GLU A 342 16.64 -7.50 21.31
CA GLU A 342 16.83 -8.80 21.98
C GLU A 342 16.50 -8.73 23.48
N GLU A 343 16.78 -7.60 24.15
CA GLU A 343 16.41 -7.42 25.56
C GLU A 343 14.89 -7.16 25.73
N GLU A 344 14.27 -6.39 24.84
CA GLU A 344 12.83 -6.12 24.83
C GLU A 344 12.03 -7.42 24.61
N ALA A 345 12.34 -8.18 23.56
CA ALA A 345 11.68 -9.47 23.29
C ALA A 345 11.85 -10.48 24.45
N LYS A 346 12.98 -10.44 25.15
CA LYS A 346 13.20 -11.26 26.35
C LYS A 346 12.34 -10.81 27.53
N ARG A 347 12.18 -9.49 27.75
CA ARG A 347 11.33 -8.94 28.81
C ARG A 347 9.86 -9.24 28.57
N GLU A 348 9.38 -9.11 27.33
CA GLU A 348 8.00 -9.47 26.96
C GLU A 348 7.73 -10.95 27.24
N ALA A 349 8.62 -11.85 26.80
CA ALA A 349 8.48 -13.29 27.06
C ALA A 349 8.55 -13.66 28.56
N GLU A 350 9.37 -12.95 29.36
CA GLU A 350 9.44 -13.16 30.81
C GLU A 350 8.19 -12.60 31.53
N GLU A 351 7.60 -11.50 31.05
CA GLU A 351 6.36 -10.97 31.59
C GLU A 351 5.14 -11.81 31.20
N GLU A 352 5.06 -12.29 29.96
CA GLU A 352 3.99 -13.18 29.48
C GLU A 352 3.98 -14.49 30.30
N ALA A 353 5.12 -15.17 30.43
CA ALA A 353 5.24 -16.38 31.24
C ALA A 353 4.88 -16.14 32.72
N LYS A 354 5.16 -14.95 33.26
CA LYS A 354 4.74 -14.58 34.62
C LYS A 354 3.24 -14.34 34.71
N ARG A 355 2.63 -13.69 33.73
CA ARG A 355 1.18 -13.44 33.67
C ARG A 355 0.39 -14.75 33.54
N GLU A 356 0.84 -15.68 32.69
CA GLU A 356 0.24 -17.02 32.59
C GLU A 356 0.27 -17.77 33.93
N ALA A 357 1.43 -17.79 34.60
CA ALA A 357 1.57 -18.44 35.91
C ALA A 357 0.74 -17.77 37.02
N GLU A 358 0.57 -16.44 36.99
CA GLU A 358 -0.27 -15.70 37.93
C GLU A 358 -1.77 -15.94 37.63
N GLU A 359 -2.16 -16.04 36.36
CA GLU A 359 -3.55 -16.35 35.99
C GLU A 359 -3.93 -17.80 36.30
N GLU A 360 -3.04 -18.77 36.05
CA GLU A 360 -3.25 -20.18 36.42
C GLU A 360 -3.43 -20.33 37.94
N ALA A 361 -2.54 -19.74 38.74
CA ALA A 361 -2.64 -19.75 40.20
C ALA A 361 -3.94 -19.07 40.71
N LYS A 362 -4.39 -18.00 40.04
CA LYS A 362 -5.66 -17.34 40.35
C LYS A 362 -6.86 -18.22 40.00
N ARG A 363 -6.84 -18.88 38.83
CA ARG A 363 -7.91 -19.80 38.39
C ARG A 363 -8.03 -21.00 39.34
N GLU A 364 -6.93 -21.59 39.78
CA GLU A 364 -6.95 -22.67 40.78
C GLU A 364 -7.54 -22.20 42.12
N ALA A 365 -7.17 -21.00 42.59
CA ALA A 365 -7.72 -20.44 43.83
C ALA A 365 -9.23 -20.11 43.72
N GLU A 366 -9.67 -19.59 42.57
CA GLU A 366 -11.08 -19.28 42.30
C GLU A 366 -11.93 -20.56 42.16
N GLU A 367 -11.41 -21.61 41.50
CA GLU A 367 -12.09 -22.89 41.39
C GLU A 367 -12.18 -23.62 42.74
N ALA A 368 -11.13 -23.54 43.58
CA ALA A 368 -11.16 -24.06 44.94
C ALA A 368 -12.21 -23.36 45.81
N ALA A 369 -12.25 -22.02 45.80
CA ALA A 369 -13.24 -21.24 46.54
C ALA A 369 -14.68 -21.52 46.05
N LYS A 370 -14.87 -21.67 44.73
CA LYS A 370 -16.17 -22.04 44.16
C LYS A 370 -16.63 -23.42 44.61
N ARG A 371 -15.73 -24.42 44.63
CA ARG A 371 -16.06 -25.79 45.12
C ARG A 371 -16.41 -25.80 46.60
N GLU A 372 -15.72 -25.02 47.43
CA GLU A 372 -16.02 -24.90 48.86
C GLU A 372 -17.41 -24.27 49.09
N ALA A 373 -17.72 -23.17 48.39
CA ALA A 373 -19.03 -22.51 48.44
C ALA A 373 -20.17 -23.39 47.87
N GLU A 374 -19.91 -24.17 46.82
CA GLU A 374 -20.88 -25.11 46.26
C GLU A 374 -21.15 -26.30 47.19
N GLU A 375 -20.14 -26.81 47.91
CA GLU A 375 -20.35 -27.85 48.92
C GLU A 375 -21.12 -27.33 50.14
N GLU A 376 -20.84 -26.09 50.59
CA GLU A 376 -21.58 -25.45 51.68
C GLU A 376 -23.04 -25.19 51.29
N ALA A 377 -23.30 -24.58 50.13
CA ALA A 377 -24.64 -24.36 49.60
C ALA A 377 -25.40 -25.68 49.36
N ARG A 378 -24.70 -26.77 48.97
CA ARG A 378 -25.31 -28.10 48.86
C ARG A 378 -25.72 -28.63 50.23
N ARG A 379 -24.89 -28.51 51.26
CA ARG A 379 -25.22 -28.93 52.63
C ARG A 379 -26.40 -28.13 53.23
N GLU A 380 -26.51 -26.85 52.88
CA GLU A 380 -27.64 -26.01 53.32
C GLU A 380 -28.95 -26.35 52.59
N ARG A 381 -28.91 -26.61 51.28
CA ARG A 381 -30.06 -27.12 50.50
C ARG A 381 -30.50 -28.52 50.96
N GLU A 382 -29.56 -29.42 51.26
CA GLU A 382 -29.84 -30.76 51.82
C GLU A 382 -30.50 -30.68 53.23
N ALA A 383 -30.40 -29.53 53.91
CA ALA A 383 -31.05 -29.26 55.18
C ALA A 383 -32.42 -28.55 55.07
N THR A 384 -32.84 -28.09 53.89
CA THR A 384 -34.03 -27.21 53.74
C THR A 384 -34.99 -27.60 52.60
N ASP A 385 -36.12 -28.16 53.01
CA ASP A 385 -37.39 -28.42 52.26
C ASP A 385 -37.44 -29.60 51.26
N PRO A 386 -38.10 -30.74 51.62
CA PRO A 386 -38.34 -31.86 50.72
C PRO A 386 -39.60 -31.63 49.86
N SER A 387 -39.44 -31.01 48.69
CA SER A 387 -40.50 -30.89 47.68
C SER A 387 -40.22 -31.71 46.39
N VAL A 388 -41.23 -31.85 45.54
CA VAL A 388 -41.41 -33.02 44.66
C VAL A 388 -40.56 -32.96 43.36
N ASP A 389 -39.26 -33.18 43.46
CA ASP A 389 -38.39 -33.46 42.29
C ASP A 389 -37.30 -34.53 42.54
N ASP A 390 -36.97 -34.85 43.80
CA ASP A 390 -35.93 -35.84 44.13
C ASP A 390 -36.19 -37.20 43.48
N ALA A 391 -37.43 -37.71 43.50
CA ALA A 391 -37.79 -38.97 42.87
C ALA A 391 -37.68 -38.96 41.33
N PHE A 392 -37.79 -37.79 40.69
CA PHE A 392 -37.59 -37.66 39.24
C PHE A 392 -36.09 -37.61 38.91
N LEU A 393 -35.31 -36.81 39.65
CA LEU A 393 -33.87 -36.67 39.44
C LEU A 393 -33.09 -37.92 39.86
N GLU A 394 -33.50 -38.61 40.92
CA GLU A 394 -32.98 -39.92 41.33
C GLU A 394 -33.36 -41.00 40.32
N GLY A 395 -34.58 -40.95 39.76
CA GLY A 395 -34.99 -41.82 38.64
C GLY A 395 -34.18 -41.60 37.36
N PHE A 396 -33.88 -40.33 37.04
CA PHE A 396 -33.08 -39.92 35.89
C PHE A 396 -31.60 -40.28 36.06
N ARG A 397 -31.00 -39.95 37.22
CA ARG A 397 -29.63 -40.36 37.58
C ARG A 397 -29.49 -41.88 37.59
N ALA A 398 -30.47 -42.61 38.14
CA ALA A 398 -30.47 -44.06 38.10
C ALA A 398 -30.67 -44.66 36.68
N ALA A 399 -31.21 -43.92 35.72
CA ALA A 399 -31.25 -44.34 34.32
C ALA A 399 -29.87 -44.19 33.64
N ILE A 400 -29.15 -43.10 33.95
CA ILE A 400 -27.76 -42.87 33.51
C ILE A 400 -26.82 -43.91 34.14
N GLU A 401 -26.85 -44.08 35.47
CA GLU A 401 -26.00 -45.03 36.20
C GLU A 401 -26.23 -46.51 35.83
N ARG A 402 -27.44 -46.86 35.36
CA ARG A 402 -27.74 -48.21 34.82
C ARG A 402 -27.32 -48.40 33.36
N GLY A 403 -26.75 -47.38 32.72
CA GLY A 403 -26.33 -47.41 31.32
C GLY A 403 -27.49 -47.51 30.33
N ALA A 404 -28.69 -47.05 30.71
CA ALA A 404 -29.86 -47.04 29.82
C ALA A 404 -29.88 -45.82 28.88
N ILE A 405 -29.07 -44.80 29.18
CA ILE A 405 -28.86 -43.59 28.38
C ILE A 405 -27.35 -43.40 28.27
N ASP A 406 -26.78 -43.50 27.06
CA ASP A 406 -25.40 -43.09 26.80
C ASP A 406 -25.36 -41.57 26.60
N GLU A 407 -24.57 -40.88 27.43
CA GLU A 407 -24.41 -39.42 27.42
C GLU A 407 -23.82 -38.86 26.12
N ARG A 408 -23.31 -39.71 25.20
CA ARG A 408 -22.67 -39.26 23.94
C ARG A 408 -23.33 -39.70 22.63
N SER A 409 -24.38 -40.53 22.60
CA SER A 409 -24.94 -41.02 21.32
C SER A 409 -26.47 -41.02 21.21
N ALA A 410 -27.21 -41.57 22.18
CA ALA A 410 -28.61 -41.98 21.98
C ALA A 410 -29.60 -40.85 21.60
N PHE A 411 -29.34 -39.59 21.97
CA PHE A 411 -30.16 -38.46 21.52
C PHE A 411 -29.73 -37.93 20.16
N ALA A 412 -28.43 -37.88 19.87
CA ALA A 412 -27.92 -37.45 18.57
C ALA A 412 -28.33 -38.42 17.46
N ASP A 413 -28.30 -39.73 17.73
CA ASP A 413 -28.75 -40.76 16.79
C ASP A 413 -30.26 -40.66 16.53
N ARG A 414 -31.10 -40.51 17.58
CA ARG A 414 -32.56 -40.37 17.42
C ARG A 414 -32.98 -39.06 16.75
N LEU A 415 -32.28 -37.96 17.03
CA LEU A 415 -32.44 -36.72 16.27
C LEU A 415 -32.02 -36.92 14.82
N GLY A 416 -30.88 -37.58 14.55
CA GLY A 416 -30.42 -37.93 13.22
C GLY A 416 -31.43 -38.76 12.43
N GLU A 417 -31.96 -39.84 13.03
CA GLU A 417 -33.02 -40.68 12.44
C GLU A 417 -34.33 -39.91 12.20
N ALA A 418 -34.66 -38.92 13.05
CA ALA A 418 -35.81 -38.03 12.87
C ALA A 418 -35.59 -36.91 11.81
N GLY A 419 -34.37 -36.78 11.27
CA GLY A 419 -33.97 -35.72 10.34
C GLY A 419 -33.64 -34.38 11.00
N LEU A 420 -33.31 -34.39 12.29
CA LEU A 420 -33.16 -33.25 13.21
C LEU A 420 -31.71 -33.09 13.72
N GLY A 421 -30.72 -33.61 12.98
CA GLY A 421 -29.31 -33.64 13.40
C GLY A 421 -28.54 -32.31 13.31
N GLY A 422 -29.21 -31.21 12.95
CA GLY A 422 -28.59 -29.88 12.79
C GLY A 422 -29.44 -28.79 13.43
N ILE A 423 -28.79 -27.70 13.87
CA ILE A 423 -29.44 -26.60 14.61
C ILE A 423 -30.62 -25.99 13.82
N GLU A 424 -30.46 -25.77 12.51
CA GLU A 424 -31.51 -25.31 11.60
C GLU A 424 -32.73 -26.26 11.61
N ALA A 425 -32.51 -27.57 11.52
CA ALA A 425 -33.59 -28.57 11.57
C ALA A 425 -34.23 -28.69 12.97
N LEU A 426 -33.52 -28.35 14.04
CA LEU A 426 -34.08 -28.27 15.41
C LEU A 426 -34.88 -26.99 15.66
N VAL A 427 -34.58 -25.91 14.92
CA VAL A 427 -35.29 -24.63 14.93
C VAL A 427 -36.57 -24.70 14.11
N ASP A 428 -36.55 -25.37 12.95
CA ASP A 428 -37.72 -25.50 12.05
C ASP A 428 -38.66 -26.68 12.40
N ALA A 429 -38.43 -27.41 13.50
CA ALA A 429 -39.20 -28.59 13.86
C ALA A 429 -40.24 -28.33 14.96
N ASP A 430 -41.49 -28.72 14.73
CA ASP A 430 -42.58 -28.64 15.70
C ASP A 430 -42.19 -29.23 17.08
N THR A 431 -42.60 -28.57 18.17
CA THR A 431 -42.30 -29.00 19.55
C THR A 431 -42.72 -30.44 19.84
N ASP A 432 -43.86 -30.89 19.29
CA ASP A 432 -44.34 -32.28 19.42
C ASP A 432 -43.47 -33.29 18.63
N ARG A 433 -42.86 -32.86 17.52
CA ARG A 433 -41.92 -33.69 16.76
C ARG A 433 -40.60 -33.86 17.50
N LEU A 434 -40.11 -32.79 18.13
CA LEU A 434 -38.95 -32.81 19.02
C LEU A 434 -39.22 -33.66 20.27
N ALA A 435 -40.36 -33.47 20.93
CA ALA A 435 -40.82 -34.27 22.08
C ALA A 435 -40.87 -35.76 21.75
N LYS A 436 -41.36 -36.12 20.57
CA LYS A 436 -41.38 -37.50 20.10
C LYS A 436 -39.99 -38.06 19.75
N ALA A 437 -39.09 -37.26 19.17
CA ALA A 437 -37.73 -37.70 18.83
C ALA A 437 -36.83 -37.86 20.06
N LEU A 438 -37.05 -37.03 21.09
CA LEU A 438 -36.30 -37.05 22.35
C LEU A 438 -36.96 -37.93 23.43
N GLU A 439 -38.20 -38.37 23.24
CA GLU A 439 -39.03 -39.07 24.25
C GLU A 439 -39.23 -38.26 25.55
N VAL A 440 -39.28 -36.93 25.43
CA VAL A 440 -39.46 -35.97 26.55
C VAL A 440 -40.85 -35.32 26.44
N PRO A 441 -41.56 -35.06 27.55
CA PRO A 441 -42.86 -34.37 27.52
C PRO A 441 -42.78 -32.97 26.87
N THR A 442 -43.74 -32.64 25.99
CA THR A 442 -43.75 -31.39 25.22
C THR A 442 -43.69 -30.14 26.11
N ASP A 443 -44.36 -30.16 27.27
CA ASP A 443 -44.37 -29.08 28.27
C ASP A 443 -42.99 -28.70 28.81
N ARG A 444 -42.04 -29.66 28.83
CA ARG A 444 -40.65 -29.42 29.25
C ARG A 444 -39.75 -28.94 28.11
N LEU A 445 -40.09 -29.27 26.86
CA LEU A 445 -39.34 -28.84 25.68
C LEU A 445 -39.80 -27.50 25.12
N GLU A 446 -41.07 -27.12 25.31
CA GLU A 446 -41.63 -25.86 24.81
C GLU A 446 -40.82 -24.59 25.22
N PRO A 447 -40.39 -24.40 26.48
CA PRO A 447 -39.53 -23.27 26.82
C PRO A 447 -38.15 -23.34 26.15
N LEU A 448 -37.55 -24.54 26.06
CA LEU A 448 -36.21 -24.75 25.50
C LEU A 448 -36.17 -24.58 23.98
N HIS A 449 -37.18 -25.09 23.28
CA HIS A 449 -37.32 -24.90 21.83
C HIS A 449 -37.62 -23.44 21.50
N ARG A 450 -38.44 -22.74 22.29
CA ARG A 450 -38.67 -21.30 22.15
C ARG A 450 -37.38 -20.49 22.32
N GLU A 451 -36.53 -20.86 23.28
CA GLU A 451 -35.21 -20.25 23.48
C GLU A 451 -34.24 -20.58 22.32
N LEU A 452 -34.28 -21.80 21.79
CA LEU A 452 -33.49 -22.23 20.64
C LEU A 452 -33.89 -21.45 19.37
N VAL A 453 -35.18 -21.35 19.05
CA VAL A 453 -35.72 -20.58 17.92
C VAL A 453 -35.39 -19.09 18.07
N ALA A 454 -35.52 -18.54 19.28
CA ALA A 454 -35.12 -17.16 19.54
C ALA A 454 -33.61 -16.92 19.35
N THR A 455 -32.76 -17.95 19.45
CA THR A 455 -31.29 -17.85 19.39
C THR A 455 -30.70 -18.21 18.02
N HIS A 456 -31.38 -19.09 17.27
CA HIS A 456 -30.89 -19.63 16.00
C HIS A 456 -31.93 -19.58 14.86
N GLY A 457 -33.00 -18.80 15.01
CA GLY A 457 -34.05 -18.61 13.99
C GLY A 457 -33.51 -18.16 12.63
N THR A 458 -33.46 -19.08 11.66
CA THR A 458 -32.79 -18.95 10.36
C THR A 458 -33.54 -18.16 9.29
N ALA A 459 -34.68 -17.54 9.61
CA ALA A 459 -35.46 -16.81 8.62
C ALA A 459 -34.65 -15.66 7.98
N GLU A 460 -34.75 -15.54 6.66
CA GLU A 460 -34.05 -14.53 5.85
C GLU A 460 -34.55 -13.13 6.20
N LEU A 461 -33.64 -12.15 6.32
CA LEU A 461 -33.95 -10.75 6.63
C LEU A 461 -34.93 -10.11 5.65
N GLU A 462 -34.84 -10.51 4.38
CA GLU A 462 -35.71 -10.12 3.28
C GLU A 462 -37.19 -10.53 3.48
N SER A 463 -37.49 -11.37 4.47
CA SER A 463 -38.86 -11.73 4.86
C SER A 463 -39.60 -10.60 5.59
N ILE A 464 -38.88 -9.62 6.15
CA ILE A 464 -39.44 -8.51 6.92
C ILE A 464 -39.88 -7.36 6.00
N GLY A 465 -41.07 -6.83 6.26
CA GLY A 465 -41.69 -5.70 5.55
C GLY A 465 -40.77 -4.50 5.32
N GLY A 466 -40.23 -4.40 4.10
CA GLY A 466 -39.42 -3.26 3.67
C GLY A 466 -37.91 -3.42 3.85
N ILE A 467 -37.41 -4.56 4.35
CA ILE A 467 -36.00 -4.93 4.22
C ILE A 467 -35.78 -5.48 2.80
N GLY A 468 -35.45 -4.59 1.87
CA GLY A 468 -34.98 -4.99 0.54
C GLY A 468 -33.51 -5.47 0.55
N PRO A 469 -33.01 -6.03 -0.56
CA PRO A 469 -31.65 -6.59 -0.66
C PRO A 469 -30.54 -5.57 -0.31
N THR A 470 -30.79 -4.27 -0.52
CA THR A 470 -29.86 -3.19 -0.13
C THR A 470 -29.73 -3.01 1.39
N TYR A 471 -30.81 -3.22 2.15
CA TYR A 471 -30.78 -3.14 3.61
C TYR A 471 -30.30 -4.47 4.22
N ALA A 472 -30.75 -5.60 3.67
CA ALA A 472 -30.24 -6.92 4.05
C ALA A 472 -28.73 -7.03 3.80
N GLY A 473 -28.20 -6.52 2.68
CA GLY A 473 -26.76 -6.45 2.43
C GLY A 473 -26.00 -5.72 3.53
N ARG A 474 -26.43 -4.52 3.91
CA ARG A 474 -25.79 -3.73 4.99
C ARG A 474 -25.86 -4.42 6.36
N LEU A 475 -26.96 -5.09 6.66
CA LEU A 475 -27.10 -5.90 7.87
C LEU A 475 -26.11 -7.07 7.84
N ARG A 476 -26.00 -7.77 6.71
CA ARG A 476 -25.07 -8.89 6.52
C ARG A 476 -23.60 -8.45 6.61
N ASP A 477 -23.25 -7.31 6.04
CA ASP A 477 -21.92 -6.69 6.16
C ASP A 477 -21.58 -6.34 7.64
N ALA A 478 -22.59 -6.07 8.47
CA ALA A 478 -22.46 -5.83 9.90
C ALA A 478 -22.61 -7.11 10.77
N GLY A 479 -22.60 -8.30 10.16
CA GLY A 479 -22.72 -9.58 10.87
C GLY A 479 -24.11 -9.87 11.44
N ILE A 480 -25.17 -9.26 10.88
CA ILE A 480 -26.58 -9.60 11.13
C ILE A 480 -27.06 -10.33 9.88
N LEU A 481 -27.17 -11.64 9.96
CA LEU A 481 -27.52 -12.57 8.89
C LEU A 481 -28.98 -13.03 8.96
N THR A 482 -29.57 -13.08 10.15
CA THR A 482 -30.88 -13.69 10.40
C THR A 482 -31.89 -12.77 11.09
N VAL A 483 -33.18 -13.07 10.93
CA VAL A 483 -34.28 -12.44 11.70
C VAL A 483 -34.10 -12.62 13.21
N GLY A 484 -33.57 -13.76 13.66
CA GLY A 484 -33.23 -14.03 15.06
C GLY A 484 -32.19 -13.06 15.64
N GLU A 485 -31.12 -12.78 14.88
CA GLU A 485 -30.10 -11.81 15.25
C GLU A 485 -30.64 -10.37 15.21
N LEU A 486 -31.44 -10.02 14.20
CA LEU A 486 -32.02 -8.68 14.09
C LEU A 486 -32.97 -8.36 15.25
N ALA A 487 -33.80 -9.31 15.69
CA ALA A 487 -34.75 -9.13 16.78
C ALA A 487 -34.09 -8.75 18.14
N ARG A 488 -32.79 -9.04 18.29
CA ARG A 488 -31.98 -8.81 19.48
C ARG A 488 -31.18 -7.49 19.47
N ARG A 489 -31.10 -6.80 18.33
CA ARG A 489 -30.31 -5.56 18.16
C ARG A 489 -31.04 -4.31 18.64
N ASP A 490 -30.30 -3.24 18.89
CA ASP A 490 -30.89 -1.94 19.25
C ASP A 490 -31.44 -1.21 18.01
N PRO A 491 -32.63 -0.58 18.06
CA PRO A 491 -33.18 0.17 16.92
C PRO A 491 -32.29 1.29 16.39
N ARG A 492 -31.42 1.89 17.21
CA ARG A 492 -30.47 2.93 16.76
C ARG A 492 -29.29 2.32 16.03
N GLU A 493 -28.73 1.24 16.56
CA GLU A 493 -27.66 0.46 15.93
C GLU A 493 -28.09 -0.02 14.53
N VAL A 494 -29.28 -0.62 14.43
CA VAL A 494 -29.86 -1.07 13.15
C VAL A 494 -30.12 0.11 12.21
N ALA A 495 -30.57 1.27 12.73
CA ALA A 495 -30.77 2.47 11.93
C ALA A 495 -29.46 3.04 11.36
N GLU A 496 -28.37 3.04 12.13
CA GLU A 496 -27.05 3.48 11.68
C GLU A 496 -26.48 2.54 10.61
N ILE A 497 -26.49 1.22 10.85
CA ILE A 497 -26.05 0.19 9.90
C ILE A 497 -26.81 0.30 8.57
N THR A 498 -28.14 0.31 8.63
CA THR A 498 -28.98 0.35 7.43
C THR A 498 -29.07 1.73 6.78
N ARG A 499 -28.66 2.79 7.49
CA ARG A 499 -28.92 4.21 7.18
C ARG A 499 -30.41 4.52 7.02
N ALA A 500 -31.24 3.84 7.81
CA ALA A 500 -32.69 4.05 7.88
C ALA A 500 -33.06 5.02 9.01
N SER A 501 -34.30 5.48 9.04
CA SER A 501 -34.86 6.21 10.18
C SER A 501 -35.05 5.27 11.39
N PRO A 502 -34.76 5.70 12.65
CA PRO A 502 -34.93 4.87 13.84
C PRO A 502 -36.29 4.17 13.95
N SER A 503 -37.40 4.88 13.69
CA SER A 503 -38.76 4.30 13.73
C SER A 503 -39.03 3.22 12.66
N ARG A 504 -38.20 3.14 11.61
CA ARG A 504 -38.26 2.07 10.59
C ARG A 504 -37.45 0.86 11.04
N ALA A 505 -36.29 1.07 11.65
CA ALA A 505 -35.50 0.01 12.28
C ALA A 505 -36.26 -0.64 13.46
N GLU A 506 -36.91 0.18 14.30
CA GLU A 506 -37.81 -0.27 15.37
C GLU A 506 -38.96 -1.13 14.81
N GLY A 507 -39.62 -0.67 13.73
CA GLY A 507 -40.65 -1.45 13.05
C GLY A 507 -40.16 -2.81 12.53
N TRP A 508 -38.96 -2.86 11.95
CA TRP A 508 -38.34 -4.11 11.51
C TRP A 508 -38.00 -5.07 12.65
N ILE A 509 -37.55 -4.56 13.79
CA ILE A 509 -37.22 -5.35 14.98
C ILE A 509 -38.50 -5.91 15.64
N GLU A 510 -39.56 -5.11 15.73
CA GLU A 510 -40.86 -5.59 16.25
C GLU A 510 -41.52 -6.60 15.30
N GLU A 511 -41.40 -6.40 13.98
CA GLU A 511 -41.84 -7.40 13.00
C GLU A 511 -41.03 -8.70 13.11
N ALA A 512 -39.70 -8.62 13.29
CA ALA A 512 -38.84 -9.77 13.56
C ALA A 512 -39.26 -10.54 14.82
N ARG A 513 -39.54 -9.83 15.92
CA ARG A 513 -40.03 -10.42 17.19
C ARG A 513 -41.39 -11.08 17.03
N SER A 514 -42.30 -10.45 16.29
CA SER A 514 -43.61 -11.01 15.94
C SER A 514 -43.47 -12.32 15.14
N MET A 515 -42.57 -12.37 14.15
CA MET A 515 -42.30 -13.58 13.36
C MET A 515 -41.69 -14.73 14.17
N LEU A 516 -40.90 -14.43 15.20
CA LEU A 516 -40.29 -15.44 16.10
C LEU A 516 -41.21 -15.90 17.24
N SER A 517 -42.28 -15.17 17.52
CA SER A 517 -43.25 -15.49 18.59
C SER A 517 -44.58 -16.08 18.07
N GLY A 518 -44.83 -15.98 16.76
CA GLY A 518 -46.03 -16.48 16.08
C GLY A 518 -45.79 -17.68 15.16
N ARG A 519 -44.71 -18.44 15.36
CA ARG A 519 -44.39 -19.68 14.65
C ARG A 519 -44.51 -20.88 15.57
#